data_AF-A0A9Q4MHB9-F1
#
_entry.id   AF-A0A9Q4MHB9-F1
#
_cell.length_a   1.000
_cell.length_b   1.000
_cell.length_c   1.000
_cell.angle_alpha   90.00
_cell.angle_beta   90.00
_cell.angle_gamma   90.00
#
_symmetry.space_group_name_H-M   'P 1'
#
loop_
_entity.id
_entity.type
_entity.pdbx_description
1 polymer ?
#
loop_
_entity_poly.entity_id
_entity_poly.type
_entity_poly.pdbx_seq_one_letter_code
_entity_poly.pdbx_strand_id
1 'polypeptide(L)'
;MNTILKQLLTGKDNQTHDLVRWLGTIVVFTALTLTIYNVVWRGQAFEPQAFCFGMSSIFATLGAALKLKETTEPYNYPESNGSNASKAADYQDAHDPMSKT
;
A
#
# COMPACT_ATOMS: atom_id res chain seq x y z
N MET A 1 10.23 16.74 5.11
CA MET A 1 10.68 15.35 4.87
C MET A 1 11.79 15.37 3.83
N ASN A 2 12.90 14.65 4.07
CA ASN A 2 14.03 14.53 3.14
C ASN A 2 13.56 13.91 1.80
N THR A 3 14.11 14.36 0.66
CA THR A 3 13.77 13.88 -0.70
C THR A 3 13.88 12.35 -0.82
N ILE A 4 14.88 11.75 -0.18
CA ILE A 4 15.08 10.30 -0.18
C ILE A 4 13.93 9.59 0.55
N LEU A 5 13.52 10.11 1.70
CA LEU A 5 12.40 9.54 2.46
C LEU A 5 11.08 9.68 1.71
N LYS A 6 10.87 10.80 0.99
CA LYS A 6 9.72 10.95 0.10
C LYS A 6 9.72 9.87 -0.96
N GLN A 7 10.79 9.77 -1.75
CA GLN A 7 10.91 8.75 -2.78
C GLN A 7 10.74 7.33 -2.21
N LEU A 8 11.22 7.05 -1.00
CA LEU A 8 11.06 5.74 -0.39
C LEU A 8 9.61 5.41 -0.05
N LEU A 9 8.80 6.38 0.38
CA LEU A 9 7.48 6.16 1.00
C LEU A 9 6.28 6.57 0.13
N THR A 10 6.52 7.25 -0.98
CA THR A 10 5.48 7.73 -1.91
C THR A 10 5.63 7.11 -3.29
N GLY A 11 4.57 7.16 -4.09
CA GLY A 11 4.55 6.71 -5.49
C GLY A 11 5.38 7.60 -6.43
N LYS A 12 5.18 7.41 -7.74
CA LYS A 12 5.95 8.10 -8.80
C LYS A 12 5.82 9.64 -8.75
N ASP A 13 4.73 10.14 -8.19
CA ASP A 13 4.43 11.57 -8.03
C ASP A 13 5.19 12.23 -6.86
N ASN A 14 5.92 11.46 -6.06
CA ASN A 14 6.60 11.92 -4.84
C ASN A 14 5.68 12.61 -3.81
N GLN A 15 4.37 12.33 -3.86
CA GLN A 15 3.34 12.97 -3.03
C GLN A 15 2.41 11.94 -2.41
N THR A 16 1.85 11.03 -3.23
CA THR A 16 0.89 10.03 -2.76
C THR A 16 1.61 8.92 -2.04
N HIS A 17 1.24 8.66 -0.78
CA HIS A 17 1.82 7.55 -0.03
C HIS A 17 1.46 6.21 -0.66
N ASP A 18 2.48 5.38 -0.87
CA ASP A 18 2.32 4.06 -1.46
C ASP A 18 2.33 3.01 -0.35
N LEU A 19 1.24 2.24 -0.28
CA LEU A 19 1.05 1.25 0.78
C LEU A 19 2.14 0.17 0.75
N VAL A 20 2.51 -0.32 -0.43
CA VAL A 20 3.51 -1.40 -0.57
C VAL A 20 4.89 -0.90 -0.15
N ARG A 21 5.24 0.34 -0.48
CA ARG A 21 6.48 0.99 -0.04
C ARG A 21 6.56 1.15 1.47
N TRP A 22 5.46 1.55 2.11
CA TRP A 22 5.37 1.61 3.57
C TRP A 22 5.54 0.24 4.21
N LEU A 23 4.80 -0.76 3.72
CA LEU A 23 4.88 -2.12 4.23
C LEU A 23 6.29 -2.71 4.03
N GLY A 24 6.90 -2.51 2.88
CA GLY A 24 8.28 -2.93 2.62
C GLY A 24 9.27 -2.28 3.58
N THR A 25 9.13 -0.98 3.86
CA THR A 25 9.94 -0.28 4.85
C THR A 25 9.80 -0.91 6.23
N ILE A 26 8.57 -1.17 6.69
CA ILE A 26 8.30 -1.80 7.98
C ILE A 26 8.91 -3.21 8.05
N VAL A 27 8.82 -3.99 6.98
CA VAL A 27 9.42 -5.34 6.91
C VAL A 27 10.93 -5.29 7.09
N VAL A 28 11.62 -4.36 6.44
CA VAL A 28 13.08 -4.19 6.59
C VAL A 28 13.44 -3.85 8.04
N PHE A 29 12.76 -2.87 8.64
CA PHE A 29 13.00 -2.53 10.06
C PHE A 29 12.69 -3.68 11.01
N THR A 30 11.65 -4.46 10.72
CA THR A 30 11.28 -5.64 11.51
C THR A 30 12.36 -6.71 11.41
N ALA A 31 12.87 -7.00 10.21
CA ALA A 31 13.96 -7.96 10.01
C ALA A 31 15.23 -7.54 10.77
N LEU A 32 15.62 -6.27 10.70
CA LEU A 32 16.77 -5.74 11.43
C LEU A 32 16.59 -5.89 12.95
N THR A 33 15.42 -5.52 13.46
CA THR A 33 15.11 -5.60 14.90
C THR A 33 15.13 -7.04 15.39
N LEU A 34 14.51 -7.97 14.64
CA LEU A 34 14.52 -9.39 14.95
C LEU A 34 15.91 -10.01 14.85
N THR A 35 16.74 -9.56 13.91
CA THR A 35 18.13 -10.01 13.79
C THR A 35 18.91 -9.65 15.04
N ILE A 36 18.83 -8.39 15.49
CA ILE A 36 19.50 -7.93 16.70
C ILE A 36 18.99 -8.69 17.92
N TYR A 37 17.66 -8.81 18.07
CA TYR A 37 17.05 -9.53 19.17
C TYR A 37 17.52 -11.00 19.23
N ASN A 38 17.45 -11.72 18.12
CA ASN A 38 17.83 -13.14 18.11
C ASN A 38 19.33 -13.31 18.35
N VAL A 39 20.17 -12.60 17.60
CA VAL A 39 21.63 -12.82 17.63
C VAL A 39 22.24 -12.27 18.91
N VAL A 40 21.89 -11.04 19.31
CA VAL A 40 22.54 -10.36 20.44
C VAL A 40 21.88 -10.70 21.76
N TRP A 41 20.54 -10.72 21.81
CA TRP A 41 19.82 -10.90 23.07
C TRP A 41 19.52 -12.37 23.39
N ARG A 42 19.17 -13.18 22.38
CA ARG A 42 18.79 -14.58 22.56
C ARG A 42 19.95 -15.56 22.32
N GLY A 43 21.03 -15.11 21.69
CA GLY A 43 22.14 -15.99 21.27
C GLY A 43 21.72 -17.03 20.22
N GLN A 44 20.65 -16.77 19.47
CA GLN A 44 20.11 -17.64 18.44
C GLN A 44 20.39 -17.09 17.05
N ALA A 45 20.57 -17.97 16.06
CA ALA A 45 20.66 -17.56 14.67
C ALA A 45 19.31 -17.01 14.19
N PHE A 46 19.33 -15.90 13.45
CA PHE A 46 18.17 -15.44 12.69
C PHE A 46 18.15 -16.16 11.33
N GLU A 47 16.99 -16.70 10.96
CA GLU A 47 16.76 -17.31 9.65
C GLU A 47 16.03 -16.28 8.75
N PRO A 48 16.75 -15.59 7.83
CA PRO A 48 16.16 -14.56 6.99
C PRO A 48 15.28 -15.11 5.85
N GLN A 49 15.53 -16.31 5.35
CA GLN A 49 14.75 -16.91 4.25
C GLN A 49 13.32 -17.22 4.71
N ALA A 50 13.15 -17.91 5.85
CA ALA A 50 11.89 -18.22 6.50
C ALA A 50 11.10 -16.97 6.84
N PHE A 51 11.77 -15.92 7.34
CA PHE A 51 11.14 -14.61 7.53
C PHE A 51 10.62 -14.04 6.21
N CYS A 52 11.45 -14.00 5.16
CA CYS A 52 11.05 -13.49 3.84
C CYS A 52 9.93 -14.31 3.19
N PHE A 53 9.92 -15.64 3.35
CA PHE A 53 8.83 -16.50 2.89
C PHE A 53 7.52 -16.17 3.62
N GLY A 54 7.58 -16.03 4.95
CA GLY A 54 6.43 -15.62 5.76
C GLY A 54 5.89 -14.24 5.37
N MET A 55 6.76 -13.27 5.12
CA MET A 55 6.32 -11.94 4.70
C MET A 55 5.75 -11.92 3.27
N SER A 56 6.32 -12.72 2.37
CA SER A 56 5.85 -12.82 0.98
C SER A 56 4.43 -13.39 0.90
N SER A 57 4.10 -14.38 1.73
CA SER A 57 2.74 -14.94 1.77
C SER A 57 1.71 -13.95 2.30
N ILE A 58 2.08 -13.13 3.31
CA ILE A 58 1.24 -12.03 3.81
C ILE A 58 0.98 -11.01 2.70
N PHE A 59 2.02 -10.58 1.98
CA PHE A 59 1.87 -9.60 0.89
C PHE A 59 1.08 -10.13 -0.30
N ALA A 60 1.26 -11.40 -0.66
CA ALA A 60 0.45 -12.03 -1.69
C ALA A 60 -1.04 -12.04 -1.30
N THR A 61 -1.33 -12.40 -0.04
CA THR A 61 -2.71 -12.45 0.47
C THR A 61 -3.33 -11.06 0.56
N LEU A 62 -2.58 -10.07 1.05
CA LEU A 62 -3.03 -8.68 1.13
C LEU A 62 -3.30 -8.11 -0.27
N GLY A 63 -2.39 -8.31 -1.22
CA GLY A 63 -2.56 -7.88 -2.60
C GLY A 63 -3.80 -8.49 -3.26
N ALA A 64 -4.04 -9.78 -3.03
CA ALA A 64 -5.25 -10.45 -3.49
C ALA A 64 -6.52 -9.86 -2.85
N ALA A 65 -6.51 -9.63 -1.53
CA ALA A 65 -7.64 -9.06 -0.82
C ALA A 65 -7.98 -7.63 -1.28
N LEU A 66 -6.97 -6.79 -1.51
CA LEU A 66 -7.14 -5.44 -2.06
C LEU A 66 -7.72 -5.51 -3.48
N LYS A 67 -7.20 -6.41 -4.32
CA LYS A 67 -7.71 -6.58 -5.69
C LYS A 67 -9.18 -7.03 -5.72
N LEU A 68 -9.58 -7.89 -4.79
CA LEU A 68 -10.98 -8.33 -4.67
C LEU A 68 -11.92 -7.20 -4.22
N LYS A 69 -11.39 -6.20 -3.51
CA LYS A 69 -12.18 -5.07 -2.99
C LYS A 69 -12.21 -3.85 -3.89
N GLU A 70 -11.34 -3.79 -4.90
CA GLU A 70 -11.19 -2.66 -5.84
C GLU A 70 -12.52 -2.13 -6.39
N THR A 71 -13.51 -2.99 -6.67
CA THR A 71 -14.81 -2.60 -7.24
C THR A 71 -15.92 -2.37 -6.22
N THR A 72 -15.65 -2.57 -4.93
CA THR A 72 -16.64 -2.51 -3.84
C THR A 72 -16.30 -1.47 -2.78
N GLU A 73 -15.13 -0.85 -2.86
CA GLU A 73 -14.75 0.23 -1.95
C GLU A 73 -15.57 1.50 -2.25
N PRO A 74 -16.12 2.16 -1.22
CA PRO A 74 -16.88 3.38 -1.40
C PRO A 74 -15.98 4.51 -1.91
N TYR A 75 -16.43 5.20 -2.95
CA TYR A 75 -15.70 6.34 -3.48
C TYR A 75 -15.84 7.53 -2.53
N ASN A 76 -14.71 8.12 -2.12
CA ASN A 76 -14.73 9.43 -1.51
C ASN A 76 -14.99 10.45 -2.62
N TYR A 77 -16.25 10.84 -2.78
CA TYR A 77 -16.62 11.91 -3.66
C TYR A 77 -15.92 13.19 -3.16
N PRO A 78 -15.09 13.86 -3.99
CA PRO A 78 -14.54 15.14 -3.60
C PRO A 78 -15.72 16.09 -3.36
N GLU A 79 -15.75 16.71 -2.18
CA GLU A 79 -16.77 17.69 -1.83
C GLU A 79 -16.83 18.75 -2.95
N SER A 80 -18.00 18.83 -3.59
CA SER A 80 -18.24 19.66 -4.77
C SER A 80 -18.18 21.14 -4.38
N ASN A 81 -16.98 21.72 -4.36
CA ASN A 81 -16.85 23.18 -4.38
C ASN A 81 -16.81 23.67 -5.84
N GLY A 82 -18.00 23.72 -6.46
CA GLY A 82 -18.39 24.52 -7.64
C GLY A 82 -17.60 24.42 -8.96
N SER A 83 -16.38 23.89 -8.96
CA SER A 83 -15.39 23.97 -10.04
C SER A 83 -15.08 22.62 -10.69
N ASN A 84 -15.52 21.51 -10.08
CA ASN A 84 -15.22 20.14 -10.51
C ASN A 84 -16.47 19.32 -10.90
N ALA A 85 -17.64 19.95 -11.05
CA ALA A 85 -18.90 19.27 -11.37
C ALA A 85 -18.85 18.49 -12.69
N SER A 86 -18.04 18.94 -13.66
CA SER A 86 -17.83 18.27 -14.94
C SER A 86 -16.97 17.00 -14.85
N LYS A 87 -16.03 16.92 -13.88
CA LYS A 87 -15.27 15.69 -13.63
C LYS A 87 -16.10 14.64 -12.91
N ALA A 88 -16.90 15.06 -11.92
CA ALA A 88 -17.82 14.18 -11.20
C ALA A 88 -18.78 13.43 -12.16
N ALA A 89 -19.32 14.12 -13.16
CA ALA A 89 -20.20 13.51 -14.16
C ALA A 89 -19.50 12.48 -15.06
N ASP A 90 -18.26 12.76 -15.49
CA ASP A 90 -17.45 11.85 -16.32
C ASP A 90 -17.04 10.58 -15.55
N TYR A 91 -16.79 10.70 -14.23
CA TYR A 91 -16.53 9.57 -13.35
C TYR A 91 -17.78 8.73 -13.04
N GLN A 92 -18.96 9.36 -12.97
CA GLN A 92 -20.22 8.67 -12.76
C GLN A 92 -20.59 7.80 -13.97
N ASP A 93 -20.40 8.32 -15.19
CA ASP A 93 -20.73 7.64 -16.44
C ASP A 93 -19.78 6.46 -16.76
N ALA A 94 -18.49 6.60 -16.45
CA ALA A 94 -17.51 5.53 -16.66
C ALA A 94 -17.71 4.31 -15.75
N HIS A 95 -18.43 4.47 -14.64
CA HIS A 95 -18.58 3.44 -13.59
C HIS A 95 -20.03 3.03 -13.33
N ASP A 96 -21.01 3.55 -14.07
CA ASP A 96 -22.39 3.06 -14.04
C ASP A 96 -22.59 1.98 -15.11
N PRO A 97 -22.80 0.70 -14.73
CA PRO A 97 -23.04 -0.37 -15.70
C PRO A 97 -24.37 -0.22 -16.46
N MET A 98 -25.25 0.72 -16.08
CA MET A 98 -26.53 0.98 -16.74
C MET A 98 -26.51 2.12 -17.78
N SER A 99 -25.41 2.85 -17.95
CA SER A 99 -25.36 3.97 -18.91
C SER A 99 -25.26 3.50 -20.39
N LYS A 100 -24.90 2.23 -20.63
CA LYS A 100 -24.71 1.68 -21.99
C LYS A 100 -25.90 0.85 -22.52
N THR A 101 -27.11 1.36 -22.36
CA THR A 101 -28.30 0.89 -23.11
C THR A 101 -28.89 2.02 -23.90
#